data_AF-A0A1N6QDX3-F1
#
_entry.id   AF-A0A1N6QDX3-F1
#
_cell.length_a   1.000
_cell.length_b   1.000
_cell.length_c   1.000
_cell.angle_alpha   90.00
_cell.angle_beta   90.00
_cell.angle_gamma   90.00
#
_symmetry.space_group_name_H-M   'P 1'
#
loop_
_entity.id
_entity.type
_entity.pdbx_description
1 polymer ?
#
loop_
_entity_poly.entity_id
_entity_poly.type
_entity_poly.pdbx_seq_one_letter_code
_entity_poly.pdbx_strand_id
1 'polypeptide(L)'
;MSLFNTSIVISLYTVLMFCAIGSAQNVTDDFSSGNYTGGANWLSNWSESDSGGASGGYIRVSSQQLRFNYLWNETIQRSTNIATATSATLSLDWSSSNLSLNKDLDIQISNGSGGFTHIGSVGGLGISSGTFSFDISAYISANTTIKIGNDEVSSGNWSNSNATVLLDNIVIAITSVPVPVPNDNDGDLIVDALDLDDDNDGIPDVLEYCSTTELSDLPSINAGGDRTISYTHTDTGYLQFDFMTLDNSFQFSVNGTNIHNRILQFESGAYNSGTEVLMRTAVGGNLLYSPWVVNTNGLPRIRLIIGEEGQVQVYATRNSNSTALELLVTSDGSLFNTLPWVAGSANNFLLTNPDEGGPEGLTGNLFLGVICDTDGDGISNKFDLDSDNDGIYDVVESGALSISGVNDADNNGVIDGNILDFGINGLHDSLEDADTFTPELEYTISDSDSDLDYDAFEIDADNDQCFDVVEAGYTDGDNDGILGSSPVTVDPDNGLVTSGVDGYTTPGDFDANGVFDFQEAGAILSVTTQPVDQQVLVGNTASFTVVANNGNIYQWQVSTNGGVSYNKVTDGPEYSGSQSATLNVIEPQPNKNQYVYRV
;
A
#
# COMPACT_ATOMS: atom_id res chain seq x y z
N MET A 1 -51.20 29.56 10.89
CA MET A 1 -50.89 31.00 10.77
C MET A 1 -49.37 31.12 10.80
N SER A 2 -48.78 31.57 9.68
CA SER A 2 -47.34 31.84 9.41
C SER A 2 -46.37 30.64 9.53
N LEU A 3 -45.87 30.01 8.46
CA LEU A 3 -44.86 30.46 7.48
C LEU A 3 -43.60 31.05 8.13
N PHE A 4 -42.51 30.28 8.09
CA PHE A 4 -41.21 30.70 7.54
C PHE A 4 -40.51 29.50 6.87
N ASN A 5 -40.25 29.66 5.58
CA ASN A 5 -39.27 28.92 4.79
C ASN A 5 -37.87 29.29 5.30
N THR A 6 -37.01 28.29 5.51
CA THR A 6 -35.57 28.45 5.25
C THR A 6 -35.04 27.13 4.72
N SER A 7 -34.71 27.14 3.43
CA SER A 7 -33.85 26.15 2.80
C SER A 7 -32.55 26.04 3.58
N ILE A 8 -32.24 24.84 4.07
CA ILE A 8 -30.88 24.45 4.43
C ILE A 8 -30.69 23.08 3.80
N VAL A 9 -30.39 23.12 2.50
CA VAL A 9 -29.56 22.12 1.84
C VAL A 9 -28.17 22.39 2.39
N ILE A 10 -27.80 21.72 3.48
CA ILE A 10 -26.39 21.61 3.88
C ILE A 10 -25.89 20.31 3.26
N SER A 11 -24.97 20.53 2.33
CA SER A 11 -24.03 19.58 1.75
C SER A 11 -23.66 18.47 2.73
N LEU A 12 -24.12 17.25 2.45
CA LEU A 12 -23.58 16.02 3.04
C LEU A 12 -22.37 15.55 2.21
N TYR A 13 -21.46 16.48 1.93
CA TYR A 13 -20.21 16.32 1.21
C TYR A 13 -19.21 17.28 1.85
N THR A 14 -18.70 16.87 3.00
CA THR A 14 -17.51 17.38 3.71
C THR A 14 -17.54 16.68 5.06
N VAL A 15 -17.12 15.42 5.11
CA VAL A 15 -15.88 14.99 5.77
C VAL A 15 -15.70 13.49 5.50
N LEU A 16 -15.20 13.22 4.31
CA LEU A 16 -14.21 12.20 4.04
C LEU A 16 -13.28 12.96 3.10
N MET A 17 -12.11 13.33 3.59
CA MET A 17 -10.94 13.43 2.72
C MET A 17 -10.67 11.95 2.39
N PHE A 18 -10.92 11.34 1.23
CA PHE A 18 -11.13 11.77 -0.15
C PHE A 18 -10.52 13.13 -0.43
N CYS A 19 -9.18 13.16 -0.33
CA CYS A 19 -8.45 13.78 -1.41
C CYS A 19 -9.13 13.32 -2.71
N ALA A 20 -9.47 14.28 -3.55
CA ALA A 20 -10.23 14.01 -4.75
C ALA A 20 -9.42 13.07 -5.64
N ILE A 21 -9.63 11.76 -5.49
CA ILE A 21 -9.70 10.86 -6.63
C ILE A 21 -10.93 11.34 -7.41
N GLY A 22 -10.81 12.49 -8.06
CA GLY A 22 -11.50 12.71 -9.32
C GLY A 22 -10.86 11.71 -10.25
N SER A 23 -11.27 10.44 -10.14
CA SER A 23 -10.73 9.37 -10.94
C SER A 23 -10.87 9.84 -12.37
N ALA A 24 -9.73 10.04 -13.03
CA ALA A 24 -9.72 10.34 -14.44
C ALA A 24 -10.00 9.04 -15.21
N GLN A 25 -11.10 8.36 -14.86
CA GLN A 25 -11.57 7.23 -15.63
C GLN A 25 -12.30 7.74 -16.85
N ASN A 26 -11.99 7.12 -17.99
CA ASN A 26 -12.69 7.39 -19.23
C ASN A 26 -14.20 7.24 -18.99
N VAL A 27 -14.96 8.27 -19.36
CA VAL A 27 -16.40 8.24 -19.20
C VAL A 27 -16.95 7.48 -20.39
N THR A 28 -17.29 6.21 -20.19
CA THR A 28 -17.75 5.31 -21.26
C THR A 28 -19.25 5.03 -21.18
N ASP A 29 -19.87 4.77 -22.33
CA ASP A 29 -21.19 4.14 -22.48
C ASP A 29 -21.13 3.19 -23.69
N ASP A 30 -21.28 1.89 -23.46
CA ASP A 30 -21.33 0.83 -24.48
C ASP A 30 -22.75 0.31 -24.72
N PHE A 31 -23.71 0.78 -23.92
CA PHE A 31 -25.12 0.35 -23.91
C PHE A 31 -25.34 -1.18 -23.85
N SER A 32 -24.34 -1.98 -23.44
CA SER A 32 -24.27 -3.44 -23.67
C SER A 32 -24.61 -4.35 -22.48
N SER A 33 -24.94 -3.82 -21.30
CA SER A 33 -25.39 -4.66 -20.18
C SER A 33 -26.30 -3.95 -19.14
N GLY A 34 -27.24 -4.71 -18.58
CA GLY A 34 -27.78 -4.56 -17.21
C GLY A 34 -28.65 -3.36 -16.78
N ASN A 35 -28.35 -2.11 -17.17
CA ASN A 35 -28.81 -0.93 -16.42
C ASN A 35 -29.87 -0.02 -17.09
N TYR A 36 -30.53 -0.48 -18.16
CA TYR A 36 -31.48 0.37 -18.91
C TYR A 36 -32.91 -0.15 -18.94
N THR A 37 -33.37 -0.82 -17.87
CA THR A 37 -34.78 -1.21 -17.75
C THR A 37 -35.47 -0.46 -16.62
N GLY A 38 -36.37 0.47 -16.98
CA GLY A 38 -37.22 1.17 -16.02
C GLY A 38 -37.91 2.37 -16.65
N GLY A 39 -39.23 2.45 -16.52
CA GLY A 39 -40.02 3.55 -17.07
C GLY A 39 -39.68 4.92 -16.46
N ALA A 40 -39.92 5.96 -17.26
CA ALA A 40 -39.93 7.39 -16.95
C ALA A 40 -38.60 8.11 -16.64
N ASN A 41 -37.47 7.46 -16.35
CA ASN A 41 -36.16 8.13 -16.21
C ASN A 41 -35.02 7.23 -16.73
N TRP A 42 -34.01 7.82 -17.38
CA TRP A 42 -32.72 7.17 -17.60
C TRP A 42 -32.08 6.90 -16.22
N LEU A 43 -31.64 5.67 -15.93
CA LEU A 43 -30.96 5.33 -14.67
C LEU A 43 -29.52 5.86 -14.61
N SER A 44 -29.00 6.38 -15.72
CA SER A 44 -27.69 7.00 -15.88
C SER A 44 -27.80 8.54 -15.92
N ASN A 45 -26.65 9.22 -15.97
CA ASN A 45 -26.52 10.69 -16.09
C ASN A 45 -26.95 11.27 -17.47
N TRP A 46 -27.79 10.55 -18.21
CA TRP A 46 -28.38 11.00 -19.46
C TRP A 46 -29.75 11.65 -19.24
N SER A 47 -30.05 12.71 -19.99
CA SER A 47 -31.33 13.40 -19.99
C SER A 47 -31.77 13.64 -21.44
N GLU A 48 -32.95 13.15 -21.80
CA GLU A 48 -33.55 13.39 -23.11
C GLU A 48 -34.59 14.52 -23.06
N SER A 49 -34.89 15.11 -24.21
CA SER A 49 -35.89 16.16 -24.35
C SER A 49 -37.29 15.65 -24.72
N ASP A 50 -37.44 14.37 -25.08
CA ASP A 50 -38.74 13.75 -25.38
C ASP A 50 -39.28 12.94 -24.20
N SER A 51 -40.51 12.42 -24.36
CA SER A 51 -41.16 11.61 -23.33
C SER A 51 -41.12 10.13 -23.73
N GLY A 52 -40.16 9.37 -23.22
CA GLY A 52 -40.06 7.93 -23.51
C GLY A 52 -39.20 7.11 -22.56
N GLY A 53 -38.18 7.73 -21.95
CA GLY A 53 -37.11 7.10 -21.21
C GLY A 53 -36.29 6.13 -22.09
N ALA A 54 -35.30 5.48 -21.49
CA ALA A 54 -34.41 4.56 -22.22
C ALA A 54 -35.11 3.44 -23.01
N SER A 55 -36.36 3.10 -22.67
CA SER A 55 -37.15 2.02 -23.29
C SER A 55 -38.15 2.46 -24.38
N GLY A 56 -38.35 3.75 -24.61
CA GLY A 56 -39.41 4.27 -25.48
C GLY A 56 -39.07 5.65 -26.06
N GLY A 57 -39.91 6.19 -26.95
CA GLY A 57 -39.64 7.50 -27.55
C GLY A 57 -38.79 7.46 -28.83
N TYR A 58 -38.39 8.65 -29.28
CA TYR A 58 -37.62 8.91 -30.50
C TYR A 58 -36.12 8.69 -30.31
N ILE A 59 -35.67 8.86 -29.07
CA ILE A 59 -34.34 8.48 -28.59
C ILE A 59 -34.54 7.35 -27.60
N ARG A 60 -33.93 6.18 -27.85
CA ARG A 60 -34.07 5.02 -26.96
C ARG A 60 -32.92 4.05 -27.11
N VAL A 61 -32.72 3.16 -26.13
CA VAL A 61 -31.81 2.03 -26.29
C VAL A 61 -32.50 0.90 -27.04
N SER A 62 -31.88 0.41 -28.11
CA SER A 62 -32.39 -0.69 -28.93
C SER A 62 -31.23 -1.58 -29.35
N SER A 63 -31.31 -2.88 -29.06
CA SER A 63 -30.26 -3.84 -29.41
C SER A 63 -28.88 -3.43 -28.89
N GLN A 64 -28.82 -2.93 -27.66
CA GLN A 64 -27.59 -2.47 -26.98
C GLN A 64 -26.94 -1.25 -27.64
N GLN A 65 -27.71 -0.42 -28.33
CA GLN A 65 -27.21 0.80 -28.98
C GLN A 65 -28.18 1.95 -28.76
N LEU A 66 -27.66 3.17 -28.68
CA LEU A 66 -28.47 4.37 -28.56
C LEU A 66 -29.07 4.72 -29.92
N ARG A 67 -30.38 4.55 -30.05
CA ARG A 67 -31.11 4.68 -31.30
C ARG A 67 -31.84 6.02 -31.38
N PHE A 68 -31.64 6.70 -32.49
CA PHE A 68 -32.31 7.92 -32.89
C PHE A 68 -33.21 7.68 -34.10
N ASN A 69 -34.51 7.95 -33.98
CA ASN A 69 -35.44 7.88 -35.10
C ASN A 69 -36.55 8.93 -34.99
N TYR A 70 -36.99 9.48 -36.12
CA TYR A 70 -38.16 10.37 -36.18
C TYR A 70 -38.01 11.66 -35.33
N LEU A 71 -36.85 12.31 -35.44
CA LEU A 71 -36.49 13.55 -34.72
C LEU A 71 -36.99 14.83 -35.42
N TRP A 72 -37.61 15.76 -34.70
CA TRP A 72 -37.82 17.17 -35.05
C TRP A 72 -36.73 18.05 -34.47
N ASN A 73 -36.67 18.11 -33.14
CA ASN A 73 -35.71 18.90 -32.38
C ASN A 73 -35.25 18.17 -31.09
N GLU A 74 -35.49 16.86 -31.03
CA GLU A 74 -35.18 16.05 -29.86
C GLU A 74 -33.67 15.85 -29.73
N THR A 75 -33.21 15.95 -28.49
CA THR A 75 -31.82 15.81 -28.08
C THR A 75 -31.71 14.97 -26.83
N ILE A 76 -30.56 14.36 -26.63
CA ILE A 76 -30.16 13.71 -25.39
C ILE A 76 -28.80 14.29 -24.95
N GLN A 77 -28.64 14.49 -23.64
CA GLN A 77 -27.44 15.11 -23.07
C GLN A 77 -26.90 14.34 -21.87
N ARG A 78 -25.58 14.37 -21.68
CA ARG A 78 -24.89 13.78 -20.52
C ARG A 78 -23.91 14.81 -19.97
N SER A 79 -24.01 15.08 -18.67
CA SER A 79 -23.04 15.91 -17.95
C SER A 79 -22.06 15.02 -17.18
N THR A 80 -20.79 15.41 -17.19
CA THR A 80 -19.72 14.77 -16.42
C THR A 80 -18.77 15.81 -15.84
N ASN A 81 -18.19 15.50 -14.67
CA ASN A 81 -17.14 16.31 -14.06
C ASN A 81 -15.80 15.75 -14.54
N ILE A 82 -15.12 16.52 -15.39
CA ILE A 82 -13.75 16.21 -15.85
C ILE A 82 -12.77 17.32 -15.48
N ALA A 83 -13.08 18.12 -14.45
CA ALA A 83 -12.33 19.32 -14.10
C ALA A 83 -10.84 19.06 -13.75
N THR A 84 -10.51 17.83 -13.38
CA THR A 84 -9.15 17.37 -13.05
C THR A 84 -8.33 16.96 -14.27
N ALA A 85 -8.95 16.88 -15.46
CA ALA A 85 -8.26 16.51 -16.68
C ALA A 85 -7.37 17.66 -17.21
N THR A 86 -6.21 17.31 -17.75
CA THR A 86 -5.33 18.19 -18.55
C THR A 86 -5.60 18.08 -20.05
N SER A 87 -6.13 16.95 -20.52
CA SER A 87 -6.63 16.79 -21.89
C SER A 87 -7.84 15.86 -21.95
N ALA A 88 -8.68 16.02 -22.98
CA ALA A 88 -9.89 15.21 -23.14
C ALA A 88 -10.28 15.02 -24.62
N THR A 89 -10.69 13.81 -25.00
CA THR A 89 -11.17 13.46 -26.35
C THR A 89 -12.53 12.76 -26.27
N LEU A 90 -13.52 13.25 -27.01
CA LEU A 90 -14.80 12.56 -27.20
C LEU A 90 -14.72 11.69 -28.45
N SER A 91 -15.06 10.40 -28.31
CA SER A 91 -15.25 9.49 -29.44
C SER A 91 -16.55 8.71 -29.33
N LEU A 92 -17.09 8.29 -30.48
CA LEU A 92 -18.22 7.37 -30.55
C LEU A 92 -18.24 6.61 -31.88
N ASP A 93 -18.81 5.41 -31.85
CA ASP A 93 -19.12 4.64 -33.05
C ASP A 93 -20.57 4.90 -33.48
N TRP A 94 -20.80 4.91 -34.78
CA TRP A 94 -22.12 5.16 -35.31
C TRP A 94 -22.43 4.35 -36.56
N SER A 95 -23.72 4.07 -36.75
CA SER A 95 -24.27 3.53 -37.99
C SER A 95 -25.60 4.19 -38.35
N SER A 96 -25.95 4.19 -39.62
CA SER A 96 -27.19 4.80 -40.11
C SER A 96 -27.87 3.97 -41.19
N SER A 97 -29.20 4.07 -41.23
CA SER A 97 -30.03 3.45 -42.27
C SER A 97 -31.10 4.42 -42.76
N ASN A 98 -31.39 4.38 -44.06
CA ASN A 98 -32.39 5.22 -44.72
C ASN A 98 -32.22 6.74 -44.49
N LEU A 99 -30.99 7.18 -44.23
CA LEU A 99 -30.65 8.57 -43.97
C LEU A 99 -30.25 9.27 -45.27
N SER A 100 -31.01 10.31 -45.65
CA SER A 100 -30.77 11.13 -46.86
C SER A 100 -29.58 12.07 -46.70
N LEU A 101 -28.97 12.51 -47.81
CA LEU A 101 -27.74 13.32 -47.86
C LEU A 101 -27.77 14.71 -47.16
N ASN A 102 -28.91 15.12 -46.62
CA ASN A 102 -29.14 16.39 -45.94
C ASN A 102 -29.72 16.21 -44.53
N LYS A 103 -29.48 15.02 -43.96
CA LYS A 103 -29.95 14.63 -42.64
C LYS A 103 -28.80 13.98 -41.90
N ASP A 104 -28.38 14.60 -40.82
CA ASP A 104 -27.31 14.18 -39.93
C ASP A 104 -27.77 14.32 -38.47
N LEU A 105 -27.02 13.70 -37.57
CA LEU A 105 -27.20 13.80 -36.14
C LEU A 105 -26.08 14.68 -35.60
N ASP A 106 -26.44 15.82 -35.02
CA ASP A 106 -25.48 16.81 -34.55
C ASP A 106 -24.94 16.41 -33.17
N ILE A 107 -23.64 16.64 -32.98
CA ILE A 107 -22.91 16.45 -31.72
C ILE A 107 -22.42 17.82 -31.26
N GLN A 108 -22.79 18.18 -30.04
CA GLN A 108 -22.48 19.47 -29.44
C GLN A 108 -21.92 19.28 -28.02
N ILE A 109 -21.19 20.29 -27.54
CA ILE A 109 -20.57 20.27 -26.22
C ILE A 109 -20.67 21.63 -25.51
N SER A 110 -20.69 21.61 -24.18
CA SER A 110 -20.61 22.79 -23.32
C SER A 110 -19.71 22.53 -22.12
N ASN A 111 -19.07 23.59 -21.61
CA ASN A 111 -18.29 23.57 -20.37
C ASN A 111 -19.12 24.02 -19.14
N GLY A 112 -20.45 23.99 -19.25
CA GLY A 112 -21.37 24.43 -18.20
C GLY A 112 -21.54 25.95 -18.05
N SER A 113 -20.78 26.76 -18.80
CA SER A 113 -20.84 28.23 -18.74
C SER A 113 -21.16 28.84 -20.12
N GLY A 114 -22.32 28.51 -20.68
CA GLY A 114 -22.76 29.03 -21.98
C GLY A 114 -23.74 28.12 -22.71
N GLY A 115 -24.05 28.45 -23.96
CA GLY A 115 -24.79 27.57 -24.87
C GLY A 115 -23.94 26.41 -25.39
N PHE A 116 -24.57 25.47 -26.09
CA PHE A 116 -23.88 24.34 -26.71
C PHE A 116 -23.13 24.77 -27.99
N THR A 117 -21.89 24.31 -28.12
CA THR A 117 -21.06 24.51 -29.32
C THR A 117 -21.10 23.26 -30.19
N HIS A 118 -21.32 23.42 -31.49
CA HIS A 118 -21.29 22.33 -32.45
C HIS A 118 -19.86 21.86 -32.72
N ILE A 119 -19.61 20.55 -32.57
CA ILE A 119 -18.29 19.92 -32.75
C ILE A 119 -18.25 18.90 -33.88
N GLY A 120 -19.41 18.52 -34.41
CA GLY A 120 -19.53 17.76 -35.65
C GLY A 120 -20.88 17.06 -35.77
N SER A 121 -21.02 16.25 -36.82
CA SER A 121 -22.24 15.48 -37.07
C SER A 121 -21.91 14.08 -37.59
N VAL A 122 -22.81 13.14 -37.34
CA VAL A 122 -22.73 11.77 -37.85
C VAL A 122 -23.96 11.41 -38.68
N GLY A 123 -23.79 10.51 -39.64
CA GLY A 123 -24.83 10.27 -40.66
C GLY A 123 -24.84 11.34 -41.77
N GLY A 124 -25.68 11.14 -42.80
CA GLY A 124 -25.96 12.16 -43.81
C GLY A 124 -24.95 12.32 -44.95
N LEU A 125 -23.82 11.60 -44.95
CA LEU A 125 -22.75 11.78 -45.95
C LEU A 125 -22.69 10.68 -47.04
N GLY A 126 -23.72 9.84 -47.15
CA GLY A 126 -23.73 8.68 -48.06
C GLY A 126 -22.89 7.49 -47.56
N ILE A 127 -22.36 7.59 -46.34
CA ILE A 127 -21.68 6.52 -45.61
C ILE A 127 -22.63 5.98 -44.52
N SER A 128 -22.69 4.66 -44.36
CA SER A 128 -23.65 3.99 -43.48
C SER A 128 -23.13 3.72 -42.07
N SER A 129 -21.85 3.95 -41.80
CA SER A 129 -21.23 3.78 -40.48
C SER A 129 -19.85 4.43 -40.41
N GLY A 130 -19.35 4.64 -39.20
CA GLY A 130 -18.00 5.13 -38.93
C GLY A 130 -17.78 5.43 -37.45
N THR A 131 -16.66 6.08 -37.16
CA THR A 131 -16.31 6.58 -35.82
C THR A 131 -16.17 8.10 -35.87
N PHE A 132 -16.70 8.78 -34.87
CA PHE A 132 -16.49 10.20 -34.61
C PHE A 132 -15.44 10.35 -33.52
N SER A 133 -14.53 11.32 -33.65
CA SER A 133 -13.55 11.65 -32.63
C SER A 133 -13.24 13.15 -32.68
N PHE A 134 -13.22 13.81 -31.52
CA PHE A 134 -12.97 15.24 -31.39
C PHE A 134 -12.25 15.56 -30.08
N ASP A 135 -11.21 16.40 -30.16
CA ASP A 135 -10.52 16.94 -28.98
C ASP A 135 -11.43 17.97 -28.28
N ILE A 136 -11.82 17.64 -27.06
CA ILE A 136 -12.71 18.47 -26.22
C ILE A 136 -11.97 19.12 -25.05
N SER A 137 -10.64 19.18 -25.08
CA SER A 137 -9.82 19.74 -24.00
C SER A 137 -10.20 21.19 -23.65
N ALA A 138 -10.64 21.98 -24.64
CA ALA A 138 -11.14 23.34 -24.43
C ALA A 138 -12.45 23.44 -23.63
N TYR A 139 -13.13 22.31 -23.39
CA TYR A 139 -14.41 22.23 -22.68
C TYR A 139 -14.32 21.50 -21.35
N ILE A 140 -13.11 21.23 -20.85
CA ILE A 140 -12.85 20.65 -19.53
C ILE A 140 -13.46 21.53 -18.44
N SER A 141 -14.32 20.95 -17.60
CA SER A 141 -14.99 21.64 -16.50
C SER A 141 -15.68 20.64 -15.56
N ALA A 142 -16.17 21.14 -14.42
CA ALA A 142 -17.01 20.34 -13.52
C ALA A 142 -18.39 20.00 -14.09
N ASN A 143 -18.78 20.60 -15.21
CA ASN A 143 -20.11 20.48 -15.82
C ASN A 143 -20.01 20.24 -17.34
N THR A 144 -18.97 19.54 -17.79
CA THR A 144 -18.78 19.27 -19.21
C THR A 144 -19.95 18.43 -19.69
N THR A 145 -20.69 18.93 -20.69
CA THR A 145 -21.94 18.33 -21.13
C THR A 145 -21.92 18.07 -22.61
N ILE A 146 -22.06 16.81 -23.01
CA ILE A 146 -22.30 16.42 -24.40
C ILE A 146 -23.80 16.46 -24.68
N LYS A 147 -24.19 16.94 -25.87
CA LYS A 147 -25.57 16.93 -26.35
C LYS A 147 -25.59 16.41 -27.77
N ILE A 148 -26.48 15.45 -28.03
CA ILE A 148 -26.59 14.74 -29.29
C ILE A 148 -28.05 14.78 -29.73
N GLY A 149 -28.32 15.16 -30.98
CA GLY A 149 -29.69 15.21 -31.48
C GLY A 149 -29.84 16.00 -32.77
N ASN A 150 -31.08 16.37 -33.06
CA ASN A 150 -31.41 17.24 -34.18
C ASN A 150 -31.62 18.66 -33.62
N ASP A 151 -30.63 19.56 -33.73
CA ASP A 151 -30.68 20.91 -33.13
C ASP A 151 -30.58 22.02 -34.19
N GLU A 152 -31.20 21.82 -35.36
CA GLU A 152 -31.42 22.75 -36.49
C GLU A 152 -30.20 23.50 -37.07
N VAL A 153 -28.98 23.33 -36.56
CA VAL A 153 -27.78 24.03 -37.09
C VAL A 153 -27.38 23.49 -38.47
N SER A 154 -27.60 22.20 -38.72
CA SER A 154 -27.26 21.49 -39.98
C SER A 154 -28.28 20.43 -40.39
N SER A 155 -29.05 19.92 -39.42
CA SER A 155 -29.87 18.73 -39.55
C SER A 155 -31.28 19.03 -40.04
N GLY A 156 -31.63 18.51 -41.23
CA GLY A 156 -33.01 18.58 -41.72
C GLY A 156 -33.95 17.75 -40.84
N ASN A 157 -35.24 18.10 -40.77
CA ASN A 157 -36.25 17.42 -39.94
C ASN A 157 -36.49 15.92 -40.33
N TRP A 158 -36.53 15.00 -39.34
CA TRP A 158 -36.71 13.54 -39.50
C TRP A 158 -38.15 13.04 -39.19
N SER A 159 -39.07 13.94 -38.85
CA SER A 159 -40.47 13.66 -38.48
C SER A 159 -41.37 12.97 -39.51
N ASN A 160 -40.86 12.66 -40.70
CA ASN A 160 -41.56 11.86 -41.70
C ASN A 160 -40.62 10.82 -42.32
N SER A 161 -39.49 10.55 -41.64
CA SER A 161 -38.40 9.72 -42.12
C SER A 161 -38.41 8.38 -41.39
N ASN A 162 -38.21 7.28 -42.12
CA ASN A 162 -37.84 5.99 -41.53
C ASN A 162 -36.32 5.89 -41.28
N ALA A 163 -35.62 7.02 -41.27
CA ALA A 163 -34.19 7.10 -41.02
C ALA A 163 -33.89 6.72 -39.58
N THR A 164 -32.81 5.99 -39.37
CA THR A 164 -32.33 5.60 -38.05
C THR A 164 -30.83 5.84 -37.98
N VAL A 165 -30.36 6.42 -36.88
CA VAL A 165 -28.95 6.44 -36.48
C VAL A 165 -28.82 5.65 -35.17
N LEU A 166 -27.78 4.83 -35.08
CA LEU A 166 -27.42 4.06 -33.90
C LEU A 166 -26.03 4.54 -33.45
N LEU A 167 -25.88 4.85 -32.18
CA LEU A 167 -24.60 5.18 -31.56
C LEU A 167 -24.20 4.10 -30.56
N ASP A 168 -22.90 3.90 -30.44
CA ASP A 168 -22.27 2.93 -29.57
C ASP A 168 -20.89 3.44 -29.12
N ASN A 169 -20.31 2.83 -28.08
CA ASN A 169 -18.98 3.16 -27.58
C ASN A 169 -18.73 4.67 -27.39
N ILE A 170 -19.67 5.38 -26.74
CA ILE A 170 -19.48 6.80 -26.45
C ILE A 170 -18.44 6.90 -25.32
N VAL A 171 -17.29 7.47 -25.62
CA VAL A 171 -16.15 7.57 -24.69
C VAL A 171 -15.69 9.02 -24.62
N ILE A 172 -15.61 9.58 -23.41
CA ILE A 172 -14.78 10.76 -23.13
C ILE A 172 -13.50 10.24 -22.49
N ALA A 173 -12.44 10.14 -23.30
CA ALA A 173 -11.12 9.77 -22.83
C ALA A 173 -10.42 10.99 -22.23
N ILE A 174 -9.83 10.85 -21.05
CA ILE A 174 -9.18 11.96 -20.34
C ILE A 174 -7.76 11.60 -19.92
N THR A 175 -6.93 12.63 -19.78
CA THR A 175 -5.62 12.56 -19.13
C THR A 175 -5.65 13.56 -17.99
N SER A 176 -5.22 13.20 -16.79
CA SER A 176 -5.00 14.12 -15.67
C SER A 176 -3.53 14.09 -15.26
N VAL A 177 -3.06 15.16 -14.61
CA VAL A 177 -1.83 15.10 -13.82
C VAL A 177 -2.27 14.84 -12.39
N PRO A 178 -1.67 13.87 -11.67
CA PRO A 178 -1.88 13.69 -10.24
C PRO A 178 -1.78 15.03 -9.51
N VAL A 179 -2.76 15.32 -8.65
CA VAL A 179 -2.59 16.40 -7.67
C VAL A 179 -1.71 15.80 -6.58
N PRO A 180 -0.55 16.41 -6.24
CA PRO A 180 0.27 15.92 -5.14
C PRO A 180 -0.59 15.82 -3.88
N VAL A 181 -0.65 14.62 -3.30
CA VAL A 181 -1.26 14.42 -2.00
C VAL A 181 -0.22 14.87 -0.96
N PRO A 182 -0.57 15.71 0.02
CA PRO A 182 0.36 16.01 1.09
C PRO A 182 0.55 14.77 1.96
N ASN A 183 1.80 14.40 2.26
CA ASN A 183 2.18 13.21 3.04
C ASN A 183 1.73 11.93 2.30
N ASP A 184 2.48 11.62 1.26
CA ASP A 184 2.29 10.55 0.28
C ASP A 184 3.72 10.23 -0.18
N ASN A 185 4.36 9.33 0.57
CA ASN A 185 5.81 9.14 0.55
C ASN A 185 6.28 8.37 -0.70
N ASP A 186 5.52 7.37 -1.12
CA ASP A 186 5.76 6.58 -2.35
C ASP A 186 5.17 7.21 -3.64
N GLY A 187 4.22 8.14 -3.52
CA GLY A 187 3.58 8.81 -4.65
C GLY A 187 2.48 8.01 -5.34
N ASP A 188 1.90 7.01 -4.68
CA ASP A 188 0.78 6.22 -5.19
C ASP A 188 -0.57 6.99 -5.13
N LEU A 189 -0.58 8.16 -4.46
CA LEU A 189 -1.70 9.08 -4.20
C LEU A 189 -2.72 8.64 -3.14
N ILE A 190 -2.35 7.64 -2.36
CA ILE A 190 -2.89 7.38 -1.04
C ILE A 190 -2.05 8.24 -0.07
N VAL A 191 -2.62 8.53 1.10
CA VAL A 191 -1.97 9.41 2.08
C VAL A 191 -1.43 8.49 3.15
N ASP A 192 -0.24 8.75 3.67
CA ASP A 192 0.43 7.89 4.66
C ASP A 192 -0.51 7.45 5.82
N ALA A 193 -1.45 8.31 6.20
CA ALA A 193 -2.44 8.00 7.26
C ALA A 193 -3.49 6.92 6.89
N LEU A 194 -3.60 6.56 5.62
CA LEU A 194 -4.53 5.59 5.03
C LEU A 194 -3.81 4.50 4.22
N ASP A 195 -2.54 4.71 3.93
CA ASP A 195 -1.67 3.72 3.34
C ASP A 195 -1.38 2.59 4.33
N LEU A 196 -1.03 1.42 3.79
CA LEU A 196 -0.59 0.27 4.56
C LEU A 196 0.88 -0.04 4.32
N ASP A 197 1.52 0.59 3.34
CA ASP A 197 2.88 0.35 2.88
C ASP A 197 3.44 1.71 2.37
N ASP A 198 3.79 2.59 3.31
CA ASP A 198 4.03 4.03 3.07
C ASP A 198 5.17 4.33 2.07
N ASP A 199 6.13 3.43 1.88
CA ASP A 199 7.22 3.55 0.91
C ASP A 199 7.13 2.55 -0.25
N ASN A 200 6.12 1.69 -0.24
CA ASN A 200 5.81 0.71 -1.27
C ASN A 200 7.00 -0.22 -1.59
N ASP A 201 7.76 -0.59 -0.57
CA ASP A 201 8.81 -1.59 -0.65
C ASP A 201 8.26 -3.03 -0.54
N GLY A 202 6.94 -3.17 -0.31
CA GLY A 202 6.23 -4.43 -0.20
C GLY A 202 6.10 -4.96 1.23
N ILE A 203 6.75 -4.35 2.22
CA ILE A 203 6.60 -4.65 3.64
C ILE A 203 5.56 -3.69 4.23
N PRO A 204 4.37 -4.15 4.63
CA PRO A 204 3.39 -3.25 5.23
C PRO A 204 3.89 -2.64 6.54
N ASP A 205 3.61 -1.36 6.78
CA ASP A 205 3.87 -0.56 8.00
C ASP A 205 3.76 -1.35 9.32
N VAL A 206 2.75 -2.20 9.42
CA VAL A 206 2.45 -2.97 10.64
C VAL A 206 3.51 -4.05 10.96
N LEU A 207 4.25 -4.48 9.95
CA LEU A 207 5.32 -5.49 10.02
C LEU A 207 6.71 -4.86 10.18
N GLU A 208 6.84 -3.55 10.03
CA GLU A 208 8.09 -2.80 10.19
C GLU A 208 8.32 -2.27 11.61
N TYR A 209 7.36 -2.53 12.50
CA TYR A 209 7.48 -2.18 13.91
C TYR A 209 8.35 -3.18 14.67
N CYS A 210 9.52 -2.75 15.15
CA CYS A 210 10.49 -3.57 15.93
C CYS A 210 9.96 -4.24 17.21
N SER A 211 8.83 -3.81 17.76
CA SER A 211 8.20 -4.58 18.84
C SER A 211 6.70 -4.43 18.88
N THR A 212 6.02 -5.57 18.89
CA THR A 212 4.58 -5.64 19.11
C THR A 212 4.27 -6.24 20.47
N THR A 213 3.51 -5.50 21.29
CA THR A 213 2.96 -6.05 22.54
C THR A 213 1.51 -6.45 22.29
N GLU A 214 1.25 -7.76 22.28
CA GLU A 214 -0.12 -8.28 22.30
C GLU A 214 -0.56 -8.61 23.75
N LEU A 215 -1.69 -8.02 24.14
CA LEU A 215 -2.41 -8.34 25.36
C LEU A 215 -3.74 -8.97 24.99
N SER A 216 -3.82 -10.29 25.13
CA SER A 216 -4.99 -11.07 24.76
C SER A 216 -5.98 -11.29 25.91
N ASP A 217 -7.21 -11.63 25.53
CA ASP A 217 -8.30 -12.01 26.45
C ASP A 217 -8.62 -10.95 27.52
N LEU A 218 -8.41 -9.65 27.22
CA LEU A 218 -8.64 -8.53 28.14
C LEU A 218 -10.12 -8.47 28.56
N PRO A 219 -10.49 -8.87 29.80
CA PRO A 219 -11.89 -8.94 30.20
C PRO A 219 -12.25 -7.80 31.16
N SER A 220 -13.39 -7.14 30.92
CA SER A 220 -14.04 -6.35 31.97
C SER A 220 -15.22 -7.15 32.54
N ILE A 221 -15.04 -7.82 33.68
CA ILE A 221 -16.11 -8.61 34.31
C ILE A 221 -17.14 -7.67 34.95
N ASN A 222 -18.42 -7.95 34.69
CA ASN A 222 -19.58 -7.24 35.23
C ASN A 222 -19.59 -7.20 36.78
N ALA A 223 -19.61 -6.00 37.36
CA ALA A 223 -19.71 -5.80 38.80
C ALA A 223 -20.46 -4.51 39.25
N GLY A 224 -21.19 -3.81 38.35
CA GLY A 224 -21.77 -2.46 38.55
C GLY A 224 -20.77 -1.28 38.52
N GLY A 225 -21.14 -0.16 37.90
CA GLY A 225 -20.30 1.04 37.69
C GLY A 225 -19.38 0.97 36.46
N ASP A 226 -18.84 2.14 36.06
CA ASP A 226 -17.94 2.28 34.91
C ASP A 226 -16.79 1.26 34.95
N ARG A 227 -16.50 0.67 33.79
CA ARG A 227 -15.41 -0.29 33.60
C ARG A 227 -14.26 0.39 32.91
N THR A 228 -13.07 0.32 33.49
CA THR A 228 -11.87 0.91 32.89
C THR A 228 -10.79 -0.13 32.69
N ILE A 229 -10.19 -0.15 31.49
CA ILE A 229 -8.92 -0.80 31.22
C ILE A 229 -7.91 0.33 31.00
N SER A 230 -6.81 0.30 31.74
CA SER A 230 -5.75 1.29 31.59
C SER A 230 -4.42 0.58 31.43
N TYR A 231 -3.65 1.06 30.47
CA TYR A 231 -2.31 0.59 30.17
C TYR A 231 -1.40 1.80 29.97
N THR A 232 -0.14 1.63 30.33
CA THR A 232 0.92 2.56 29.97
C THR A 232 1.89 1.78 29.10
N HIS A 233 2.20 2.31 27.94
CA HIS A 233 3.25 1.77 27.08
C HIS A 233 4.22 2.87 26.72
N THR A 234 5.50 2.50 26.64
CA THR A 234 6.56 3.42 26.25
C THR A 234 6.70 3.24 24.77
N ASP A 235 6.61 4.33 24.02
CA ASP A 235 6.57 4.31 22.57
C ASP A 235 5.30 3.68 21.98
N THR A 236 4.66 4.35 21.03
CA THR A 236 3.65 3.75 20.15
C THR A 236 3.59 4.55 18.86
N GLY A 237 3.89 3.90 17.74
CA GLY A 237 3.52 4.35 16.38
C GLY A 237 2.16 3.82 15.96
N TYR A 238 1.71 2.73 16.60
CA TYR A 238 0.46 2.10 16.23
C TYR A 238 -0.23 1.45 17.43
N LEU A 239 -1.55 1.55 17.48
CA LEU A 239 -2.38 0.84 18.44
C LEU A 239 -3.60 0.25 17.74
N GLN A 240 -3.81 -1.05 17.92
CA GLN A 240 -5.02 -1.74 17.52
C GLN A 240 -5.71 -2.38 18.73
N PHE A 241 -6.99 -2.05 18.94
CA PHE A 241 -7.83 -2.74 19.92
C PHE A 241 -8.96 -3.49 19.20
N ASP A 242 -8.88 -4.82 19.26
CA ASP A 242 -9.87 -5.74 18.75
C ASP A 242 -10.87 -6.16 19.84
N PHE A 243 -12.05 -5.56 19.83
CA PHE A 243 -13.16 -5.93 20.71
C PHE A 243 -13.85 -7.19 20.17
N MET A 244 -13.67 -8.32 20.85
CA MET A 244 -14.39 -9.57 20.54
C MET A 244 -15.84 -9.54 21.02
N THR A 245 -16.11 -8.83 22.11
CA THR A 245 -17.46 -8.45 22.53
C THR A 245 -17.43 -7.08 23.18
N LEU A 246 -18.53 -6.35 23.02
CA LEU A 246 -18.79 -5.08 23.69
C LEU A 246 -20.28 -5.05 24.03
N ASP A 247 -20.65 -4.59 25.23
CA ASP A 247 -22.06 -4.37 25.58
C ASP A 247 -22.72 -3.38 24.61
N ASN A 248 -22.44 -2.08 24.72
CA ASN A 248 -23.09 -1.08 23.88
C ASN A 248 -22.18 0.07 23.45
N SER A 249 -21.39 0.63 24.37
CA SER A 249 -20.64 1.86 24.13
C SER A 249 -19.26 1.83 24.78
N PHE A 250 -18.35 2.66 24.27
CA PHE A 250 -17.08 2.90 24.94
C PHE A 250 -16.56 4.32 24.69
N GLN A 251 -15.66 4.74 25.55
CA GLN A 251 -14.83 5.92 25.34
C GLN A 251 -13.38 5.51 25.54
N PHE A 252 -12.54 5.86 24.58
CA PHE A 252 -11.10 5.64 24.65
C PHE A 252 -10.39 6.98 24.76
N SER A 253 -9.28 7.02 25.48
CA SER A 253 -8.45 8.20 25.59
C SER A 253 -6.97 7.86 25.65
N VAL A 254 -6.17 8.77 25.11
CA VAL A 254 -4.71 8.75 25.19
C VAL A 254 -4.27 10.04 25.87
N ASN A 255 -3.47 9.90 26.94
CA ASN A 255 -2.97 11.02 27.73
C ASN A 255 -4.07 11.99 28.20
N GLY A 256 -5.27 11.45 28.44
CA GLY A 256 -6.45 12.21 28.87
C GLY A 256 -7.22 12.92 27.76
N THR A 257 -6.81 12.79 26.50
CA THR A 257 -7.57 13.26 25.33
C THR A 257 -8.43 12.12 24.81
N ASN A 258 -9.74 12.32 24.76
CA ASN A 258 -10.67 11.30 24.25
C ASN A 258 -10.61 11.22 22.72
N ILE A 259 -10.80 10.02 22.16
CA ILE A 259 -10.92 9.81 20.70
C ILE A 259 -12.08 10.60 20.09
N HIS A 260 -13.09 10.93 20.89
CA HIS A 260 -14.23 11.72 20.49
C HIS A 260 -14.81 12.48 21.68
N ASN A 261 -15.46 13.61 21.44
CA ASN A 261 -16.05 14.46 22.49
C ASN A 261 -17.30 13.85 23.16
N ARG A 262 -17.80 12.75 22.62
CA ARG A 262 -18.95 11.96 23.09
C ARG A 262 -18.58 10.49 23.05
N ILE A 263 -19.19 9.70 23.92
CA ILE A 263 -19.00 8.25 24.01
C ILE A 263 -19.46 7.61 22.69
N LEU A 264 -18.67 6.68 22.15
CA LEU A 264 -19.06 5.96 20.94
C LEU A 264 -20.09 4.89 21.29
N GLN A 265 -21.26 4.96 20.68
CA GLN A 265 -22.40 4.07 20.93
C GLN A 265 -22.68 3.22 19.68
N PHE A 266 -22.84 1.92 19.87
CA PHE A 266 -22.99 0.93 18.79
C PHE A 266 -24.37 0.28 18.80
N GLU A 267 -25.20 0.54 19.82
CA GLU A 267 -26.58 0.07 19.90
C GLU A 267 -27.59 1.23 19.94
N SER A 268 -28.60 1.18 19.07
CA SER A 268 -29.67 2.19 19.07
C SER A 268 -30.62 2.12 20.27
N GLY A 269 -30.71 0.97 20.95
CA GLY A 269 -31.64 0.74 22.06
C GLY A 269 -31.29 1.50 23.34
N ALA A 270 -30.00 1.78 23.55
CA ALA A 270 -29.46 2.48 24.71
C ALA A 270 -29.06 3.94 24.42
N TYR A 271 -29.17 4.38 23.16
CA TYR A 271 -28.60 5.65 22.70
C TYR A 271 -29.17 6.92 23.39
N ASN A 272 -28.27 7.67 24.03
CA ASN A 272 -28.48 8.99 24.59
C ASN A 272 -27.72 10.07 23.80
N SER A 273 -28.44 10.71 22.87
CA SER A 273 -27.90 11.76 22.00
C SER A 273 -27.26 12.98 22.69
N GLY A 274 -27.43 13.15 24.01
CA GLY A 274 -26.78 14.22 24.76
C GLY A 274 -25.33 13.91 25.18
N THR A 275 -24.97 12.64 25.34
CA THR A 275 -23.67 12.19 25.88
C THR A 275 -22.92 11.25 24.95
N GLU A 276 -23.63 10.59 24.05
CA GLU A 276 -23.09 9.55 23.17
C GLU A 276 -23.31 9.91 21.72
N VAL A 277 -22.46 9.42 20.81
CA VAL A 277 -22.63 9.50 19.36
C VAL A 277 -22.81 8.10 18.79
N LEU A 278 -23.84 7.92 17.96
CA LEU A 278 -24.12 6.62 17.36
C LEU A 278 -23.18 6.37 16.17
N MET A 279 -22.56 5.20 16.12
CA MET A 279 -21.67 4.76 15.05
C MET A 279 -22.43 4.03 13.95
N ARG A 280 -22.06 4.26 12.69
CA ARG A 280 -22.70 3.66 11.51
C ARG A 280 -21.66 3.30 10.46
N THR A 281 -21.97 2.33 9.61
CA THR A 281 -21.12 2.00 8.46
C THR A 281 -21.01 3.21 7.53
N ALA A 282 -19.79 3.54 7.10
CA ALA A 282 -19.52 4.63 6.17
C ALA A 282 -20.34 4.45 4.88
N VAL A 283 -20.37 3.21 4.37
CA VAL A 283 -21.19 2.82 3.22
C VAL A 283 -22.58 2.40 3.68
N GLY A 284 -23.61 3.12 3.20
CA GLY A 284 -25.01 2.80 3.44
C GLY A 284 -25.58 3.19 4.82
N GLY A 285 -24.76 3.71 5.75
CA GLY A 285 -25.24 4.33 7.00
C GLY A 285 -25.92 3.37 7.98
N ASN A 286 -25.53 2.09 7.97
CA ASN A 286 -26.20 1.05 8.72
C ASN A 286 -25.67 0.94 10.15
N LEU A 287 -26.51 0.41 11.04
CA LEU A 287 -26.12 0.11 12.43
C LEU A 287 -25.57 -1.30 12.55
N LEU A 288 -24.75 -1.50 13.57
CA LEU A 288 -24.29 -2.81 13.99
C LEU A 288 -25.42 -3.56 14.70
N TYR A 289 -25.37 -4.89 14.64
CA TYR A 289 -26.31 -5.75 15.35
C TYR A 289 -25.58 -6.64 16.36
N SER A 290 -26.02 -6.56 17.62
CA SER A 290 -25.53 -7.37 18.75
C SER A 290 -24.00 -7.39 18.88
N PRO A 291 -23.34 -6.25 19.16
CA PRO A 291 -21.88 -6.22 19.41
C PRO A 291 -21.44 -7.10 20.59
N TRP A 292 -22.36 -7.47 21.48
CA TRP A 292 -22.13 -8.38 22.62
C TRP A 292 -22.03 -9.87 22.24
N VAL A 293 -22.16 -10.22 20.96
CA VAL A 293 -22.06 -11.59 20.46
C VAL A 293 -20.81 -11.71 19.61
N VAL A 294 -19.92 -12.65 19.93
CA VAL A 294 -18.69 -12.92 19.16
C VAL A 294 -19.02 -13.26 17.69
N ASN A 295 -18.17 -12.83 16.76
CA ASN A 295 -18.29 -13.22 15.36
C ASN A 295 -17.90 -14.69 15.17
N THR A 296 -18.71 -15.46 14.44
CA THR A 296 -18.45 -16.89 14.18
C THR A 296 -17.28 -17.17 13.24
N ASN A 297 -16.84 -16.16 12.48
CA ASN A 297 -15.71 -16.25 11.54
C ASN A 297 -14.38 -15.77 12.15
N GLY A 298 -14.34 -15.47 13.45
CA GLY A 298 -13.10 -15.08 14.14
C GLY A 298 -12.78 -13.58 14.13
N LEU A 299 -13.39 -12.79 13.24
CA LEU A 299 -13.19 -11.34 13.18
C LEU A 299 -13.64 -10.61 14.46
N PRO A 300 -12.96 -9.52 14.87
CA PRO A 300 -13.42 -8.70 15.98
C PRO A 300 -14.77 -8.05 15.66
N ARG A 301 -15.56 -7.78 16.69
CA ARG A 301 -16.83 -7.04 16.52
C ARG A 301 -16.59 -5.57 16.23
N ILE A 302 -15.59 -4.98 16.89
CA ILE A 302 -15.09 -3.63 16.63
C ILE A 302 -13.57 -3.68 16.65
N ARG A 303 -12.93 -3.05 15.68
CA ARG A 303 -11.49 -2.80 15.64
C ARG A 303 -11.28 -1.30 15.73
N LEU A 304 -10.60 -0.84 16.79
CA LEU A 304 -10.15 0.54 16.93
C LEU A 304 -8.68 0.59 16.54
N ILE A 305 -8.33 1.43 15.58
CA ILE A 305 -6.95 1.71 15.20
C ILE A 305 -6.63 3.16 15.54
N ILE A 306 -5.47 3.37 16.16
CA ILE A 306 -4.85 4.68 16.33
C ILE A 306 -3.49 4.58 15.65
N GLY A 307 -3.30 5.30 14.55
CA GLY A 307 -2.04 5.32 13.81
C GLY A 307 -1.08 6.41 14.30
N GLU A 308 0.09 6.44 13.68
CA GLU A 308 1.33 7.20 13.91
C GLU A 308 1.17 8.66 14.37
N GLU A 309 0.24 9.38 13.76
CA GLU A 309 -0.02 10.80 14.04
C GLU A 309 -1.15 11.00 15.05
N GLY A 310 -1.66 9.91 15.65
CA GLY A 310 -2.82 9.88 16.53
C GLY A 310 -4.16 9.88 15.79
N GLN A 311 -4.17 9.60 14.49
CA GLN A 311 -5.37 9.43 13.67
C GLN A 311 -6.18 8.22 14.13
N VAL A 312 -7.51 8.36 14.19
CA VAL A 312 -8.39 7.32 14.70
C VAL A 312 -9.24 6.75 13.59
N GLN A 313 -9.19 5.43 13.44
CA GLN A 313 -10.08 4.67 12.58
C GLN A 313 -10.85 3.64 13.39
N VAL A 314 -12.12 3.41 13.03
CA VAL A 314 -12.96 2.42 13.72
C VAL A 314 -13.64 1.56 12.67
N TYR A 315 -13.40 0.26 12.74
CA TYR A 315 -14.03 -0.74 11.89
C TYR A 315 -14.92 -1.66 12.71
N ALA A 316 -15.88 -2.31 12.06
CA ALA A 316 -16.70 -3.31 12.74
C ALA A 316 -17.33 -4.33 11.82
N THR A 317 -17.67 -5.48 12.39
CA THR A 317 -18.54 -6.44 11.73
C THR A 317 -20.00 -6.07 11.96
N ARG A 318 -20.75 -5.97 10.86
CA ARG A 318 -22.17 -5.60 10.87
C ARG A 318 -23.02 -6.54 11.73
N ASN A 319 -22.71 -7.83 11.74
CA ASN A 319 -23.40 -8.86 12.49
C ASN A 319 -22.40 -9.95 12.96
N SER A 320 -22.91 -10.97 13.67
CA SER A 320 -22.09 -12.03 14.26
C SER A 320 -21.59 -13.08 13.25
N ASN A 321 -21.82 -12.90 11.95
CA ASN A 321 -21.36 -13.81 10.90
C ASN A 321 -20.80 -13.06 9.68
N SER A 322 -20.40 -11.80 9.84
CA SER A 322 -19.76 -11.04 8.76
C SER A 322 -18.38 -11.63 8.48
N THR A 323 -17.96 -11.59 7.22
CA THR A 323 -16.66 -12.09 6.74
C THR A 323 -15.65 -10.97 6.48
N ALA A 324 -16.04 -9.72 6.72
CA ALA A 324 -15.18 -8.55 6.56
C ALA A 324 -15.52 -7.50 7.63
N LEU A 325 -14.56 -6.62 7.87
CA LEU A 325 -14.71 -5.41 8.66
C LEU A 325 -15.19 -4.25 7.77
N GLU A 326 -16.04 -3.38 8.31
CA GLU A 326 -16.52 -2.18 7.60
C GLU A 326 -16.13 -0.92 8.38
N LEU A 327 -15.63 0.09 7.68
CA LEU A 327 -15.32 1.39 8.27
C LEU A 327 -16.57 2.04 8.87
N LEU A 328 -16.43 2.59 10.07
CA LEU A 328 -17.49 3.30 10.78
C LEU A 328 -17.24 4.80 10.82
N VAL A 329 -18.34 5.53 10.76
CA VAL A 329 -18.40 6.99 10.93
C VAL A 329 -19.45 7.35 11.98
N THR A 330 -19.33 8.55 12.53
CA THR A 330 -20.33 9.11 13.43
C THR A 330 -21.61 9.44 12.66
N SER A 331 -22.76 9.13 13.26
CA SER A 331 -24.08 9.34 12.64
C SER A 331 -24.45 10.81 12.39
N ASP A 332 -23.77 11.75 13.04
CA ASP A 332 -23.95 13.20 12.88
C ASP A 332 -22.79 13.87 12.12
N GLY A 333 -21.81 13.09 11.65
CA GLY A 333 -20.67 13.58 10.87
C GLY A 333 -19.59 14.30 11.68
N SER A 334 -19.63 14.25 13.02
CA SER A 334 -18.53 14.76 13.84
C SER A 334 -17.27 13.90 13.69
N LEU A 335 -16.10 14.53 13.74
CA LEU A 335 -14.82 13.85 13.53
C LEU A 335 -14.25 13.33 14.83
N PHE A 336 -13.42 12.30 14.72
CA PHE A 336 -12.53 11.90 15.80
C PHE A 336 -11.50 12.99 16.06
N ASN A 337 -11.06 13.05 17.32
CA ASN A 337 -9.94 13.89 17.70
C ASN A 337 -8.64 13.17 17.32
N THR A 338 -7.67 13.91 16.80
CA THR A 338 -6.27 13.44 16.74
C THR A 338 -5.72 13.35 18.15
N LEU A 339 -5.13 12.21 18.49
CA LEU A 339 -4.67 11.92 19.84
C LEU A 339 -3.21 12.36 20.04
N PRO A 340 -2.90 13.08 21.14
CA PRO A 340 -1.54 13.51 21.44
C PRO A 340 -0.81 12.38 22.18
N TRP A 341 -0.35 11.37 21.45
CA TRP A 341 0.72 10.54 21.97
C TRP A 341 2.08 11.18 21.71
N VAL A 342 3.09 10.69 22.41
CA VAL A 342 4.46 11.19 22.32
C VAL A 342 5.34 9.99 22.00
N ALA A 343 5.88 9.94 20.78
CA ALA A 343 6.87 8.95 20.37
C ALA A 343 8.10 9.00 21.31
N GLY A 344 8.71 7.85 21.58
CA GLY A 344 9.81 7.70 22.53
C GLY A 344 9.45 7.91 24.01
N SER A 345 8.17 8.09 24.35
CA SER A 345 7.72 8.45 25.71
C SER A 345 6.57 7.57 26.20
N ALA A 346 6.32 7.59 27.52
CA ALA A 346 5.23 6.84 28.14
C ALA A 346 3.87 7.47 27.81
N ASN A 347 3.03 6.73 27.10
CA ASN A 347 1.66 7.10 26.75
C ASN A 347 0.66 6.32 27.62
N ASN A 348 -0.34 7.02 28.15
CA ASN A 348 -1.38 6.43 29.00
C ASN A 348 -2.66 6.21 28.21
N PHE A 349 -3.03 4.94 28.04
CA PHE A 349 -4.25 4.50 27.41
C PHE A 349 -5.31 4.23 28.47
N LEU A 350 -6.52 4.72 28.22
CA LEU A 350 -7.67 4.50 29.09
C LEU A 350 -8.91 4.22 28.24
N LEU A 351 -9.34 2.97 28.26
CA LEU A 351 -10.61 2.52 27.72
C LEU A 351 -11.65 2.50 28.85
N THR A 352 -12.82 3.07 28.61
CA THR A 352 -13.95 3.10 29.53
C THR A 352 -15.21 2.57 28.86
N ASN A 353 -15.83 1.54 29.42
CA ASN A 353 -17.22 1.15 29.11
C ASN A 353 -18.12 1.70 30.24
N PRO A 354 -18.94 2.74 29.96
CA PRO A 354 -19.72 3.45 30.98
C PRO A 354 -20.88 2.61 31.52
N ASP A 355 -21.25 2.81 32.79
CA ASP A 355 -22.45 2.18 33.37
C ASP A 355 -23.72 2.96 32.98
N GLU A 356 -24.53 2.32 32.15
CA GLU A 356 -25.82 2.84 31.68
C GLU A 356 -27.02 2.00 32.17
N GLY A 357 -26.79 1.12 33.14
CA GLY A 357 -27.78 0.22 33.71
C GLY A 357 -27.99 -1.04 32.85
N GLY A 358 -27.15 -2.06 33.07
CA GLY A 358 -27.22 -3.32 32.34
C GLY A 358 -26.12 -4.28 32.78
N PRO A 359 -25.81 -5.33 32.00
CA PRO A 359 -24.58 -6.09 32.17
C PRO A 359 -23.39 -5.42 31.47
N GLU A 360 -22.55 -4.68 32.21
CA GLU A 360 -21.36 -4.07 31.60
C GLU A 360 -20.28 -5.13 31.31
N GLY A 361 -19.65 -5.04 30.13
CA GLY A 361 -18.65 -6.01 29.73
C GLY A 361 -18.06 -5.76 28.35
N LEU A 362 -16.75 -5.96 28.26
CA LEU A 362 -16.01 -6.07 27.02
C LEU A 362 -14.96 -7.16 27.13
N THR A 363 -14.65 -7.77 25.99
CA THR A 363 -13.53 -8.69 25.83
C THR A 363 -12.79 -8.33 24.57
N GLY A 364 -11.46 -8.39 24.57
CA GLY A 364 -10.71 -8.14 23.35
C GLY A 364 -9.21 -8.34 23.50
N ASN A 365 -8.51 -7.99 22.43
CA ASN A 365 -7.06 -8.02 22.34
C ASN A 365 -6.55 -6.60 22.04
N LEU A 366 -5.45 -6.22 22.67
CA LEU A 366 -4.77 -4.96 22.43
C LEU A 366 -3.39 -5.24 21.85
N PHE A 367 -3.11 -4.65 20.71
CA PHE A 367 -1.82 -4.66 20.02
C PHE A 367 -1.25 -3.25 20.06
N LEU A 368 0.04 -3.15 20.37
CA LEU A 368 0.80 -1.90 20.44
C LEU A 368 2.08 -2.10 19.65
N GLY A 369 2.32 -1.27 18.63
CA GLY A 369 3.51 -1.27 17.79
C GLY A 369 4.40 -0.07 18.10
N VAL A 370 5.71 -0.26 18.01
CA VAL A 370 6.74 0.77 18.24
C VAL A 370 7.39 1.11 16.91
N ILE A 371 7.43 2.40 16.58
CA ILE A 371 8.17 2.94 15.41
C ILE A 371 9.63 2.53 15.55
N CYS A 372 10.22 2.01 14.48
CA CYS A 372 11.62 1.64 14.43
C CYS A 372 12.38 2.45 13.39
N ASP A 373 13.70 2.45 13.57
CA ASP A 373 14.75 3.12 12.80
C ASP A 373 15.94 2.18 13.04
N THR A 374 15.99 1.10 12.26
CA THR A 374 16.84 -0.08 12.51
C THR A 374 18.33 0.29 12.46
N ASP A 375 18.72 1.07 11.46
CA ASP A 375 20.10 1.51 11.24
C ASP A 375 20.48 2.77 12.04
N GLY A 376 19.49 3.53 12.53
CA GLY A 376 19.66 4.70 13.36
C GLY A 376 20.00 5.98 12.59
N ASP A 377 19.63 6.08 11.31
CA ASP A 377 19.87 7.27 10.49
C ASP A 377 18.85 8.41 10.72
N GLY A 378 17.72 8.09 11.36
CA GLY A 378 16.63 9.00 11.70
C GLY A 378 15.44 8.96 10.75
N ILE A 379 15.42 8.07 9.77
CA ILE A 379 14.27 7.65 8.97
C ILE A 379 13.65 6.42 9.66
N SER A 380 12.33 6.28 9.59
CA SER A 380 11.66 5.11 10.15
C SER A 380 11.63 4.05 9.06
N ASN A 381 11.74 2.76 9.40
CA ASN A 381 11.73 1.66 8.43
C ASN A 381 10.64 1.81 7.35
N LYS A 382 9.40 2.12 7.75
CA LYS A 382 8.25 2.43 6.87
C LYS A 382 8.36 3.58 5.88
N PHE A 383 9.49 4.28 5.89
CA PHE A 383 9.83 5.35 4.97
C PHE A 383 11.25 5.17 4.40
N ASP A 384 11.92 4.08 4.77
CA ASP A 384 13.30 3.77 4.48
C ASP A 384 13.34 2.64 3.46
N LEU A 385 14.03 2.84 2.35
CA LEU A 385 14.10 1.82 1.30
C LEU A 385 15.26 0.84 1.50
N ASP A 386 16.08 1.03 2.53
CA ASP A 386 17.23 0.19 2.94
C ASP A 386 17.38 0.29 4.47
N SER A 387 16.48 -0.38 5.20
CA SER A 387 16.26 -0.20 6.65
C SER A 387 17.47 -0.55 7.53
N ASP A 388 18.42 -1.33 7.04
CA ASP A 388 19.65 -1.71 7.75
C ASP A 388 20.93 -1.07 7.16
N ASN A 389 20.77 -0.38 6.01
CA ASN A 389 21.77 0.37 5.27
C ASN A 389 22.93 -0.48 4.71
N ASP A 390 22.68 -1.76 4.44
CA ASP A 390 23.65 -2.69 3.88
C ASP A 390 23.85 -2.49 2.35
N GLY A 391 22.97 -1.73 1.70
CA GLY A 391 23.03 -1.41 0.27
C GLY A 391 22.24 -2.33 -0.64
N ILE A 392 21.42 -3.22 -0.09
CA ILE A 392 20.32 -3.91 -0.75
C ILE A 392 19.06 -3.06 -0.53
N TYR A 393 17.97 -3.31 -1.29
CA TYR A 393 16.70 -2.62 -1.02
C TYR A 393 15.78 -3.57 -0.26
N ASP A 394 14.99 -3.04 0.67
CA ASP A 394 14.02 -3.82 1.44
C ASP A 394 13.05 -4.60 0.53
N VAL A 395 12.64 -4.04 -0.61
CA VAL A 395 11.81 -4.71 -1.64
C VAL A 395 12.46 -5.96 -2.26
N VAL A 396 13.80 -6.00 -2.30
CA VAL A 396 14.58 -7.15 -2.78
C VAL A 396 14.65 -8.21 -1.68
N GLU A 397 14.90 -7.79 -0.45
CA GLU A 397 15.13 -8.67 0.71
C GLU A 397 13.84 -9.30 1.20
N SER A 398 12.76 -8.52 1.26
CA SER A 398 11.42 -8.98 1.63
C SER A 398 10.94 -10.14 0.77
N GLY A 399 11.45 -10.25 -0.46
CA GLY A 399 11.03 -11.24 -1.45
C GLY A 399 9.78 -10.84 -2.23
N ALA A 400 9.28 -9.61 -2.06
CA ALA A 400 8.10 -9.08 -2.76
C ALA A 400 8.25 -9.19 -4.30
N LEU A 401 9.44 -8.92 -4.85
CA LEU A 401 9.72 -9.05 -6.29
C LEU A 401 9.61 -10.47 -6.85
N SER A 402 9.53 -11.50 -6.00
CA SER A 402 9.26 -12.88 -6.42
C SER A 402 7.78 -13.13 -6.75
N ILE A 403 6.90 -12.19 -6.39
CA ILE A 403 5.46 -12.30 -6.60
C ILE A 403 5.09 -11.88 -8.02
N SER A 404 4.29 -12.73 -8.66
CA SER A 404 3.89 -12.53 -10.06
C SER A 404 3.01 -11.30 -10.21
N GLY A 405 3.55 -10.25 -10.83
CA GLY A 405 2.84 -8.99 -11.07
C GLY A 405 3.45 -7.81 -10.33
N VAL A 406 4.37 -8.09 -9.40
CA VAL A 406 5.20 -7.10 -8.72
C VAL A 406 6.49 -6.93 -9.49
N ASN A 407 6.94 -5.69 -9.68
CA ASN A 407 8.20 -5.37 -10.32
C ASN A 407 8.74 -4.03 -9.83
N ASP A 408 10.06 -3.91 -9.76
CA ASP A 408 10.79 -2.64 -9.69
C ASP A 408 11.67 -2.55 -10.95
N ALA A 409 11.15 -1.92 -12.01
CA ALA A 409 11.77 -1.89 -13.33
C ALA A 409 12.74 -0.71 -13.51
N ASP A 410 12.61 0.34 -12.70
CA ASP A 410 13.55 1.47 -12.69
C ASP A 410 14.60 1.38 -11.56
N ASN A 411 14.49 0.36 -10.71
CA ASN A 411 15.45 -0.06 -9.69
C ASN A 411 15.67 1.05 -8.64
N ASN A 412 14.56 1.61 -8.17
CA ASN A 412 14.51 2.70 -7.20
C ASN A 412 14.11 2.26 -5.79
N GLY A 413 13.87 0.96 -5.56
CA GLY A 413 13.46 0.40 -4.26
C GLY A 413 11.95 0.41 -4.04
N VAL A 414 11.16 1.01 -4.95
CA VAL A 414 9.71 1.14 -4.83
C VAL A 414 9.03 0.25 -5.86
N ILE A 415 7.96 -0.45 -5.48
CA ILE A 415 7.18 -1.28 -6.39
C ILE A 415 6.56 -0.41 -7.49
N ASP A 416 6.77 -0.78 -8.75
CA ASP A 416 6.09 -0.15 -9.88
C ASP A 416 4.62 -0.54 -9.93
N GLY A 417 3.76 0.44 -10.16
CA GLY A 417 2.35 0.18 -10.48
C GLY A 417 1.67 1.41 -11.05
N ASN A 418 0.46 1.23 -11.61
CA ASN A 418 -0.48 2.33 -11.68
C ASN A 418 -1.17 2.44 -10.32
N ILE A 419 -1.72 3.61 -10.00
CA ILE A 419 -2.59 3.82 -8.83
C ILE A 419 -3.73 2.79 -8.63
N LEU A 420 -4.15 2.07 -9.66
CA LEU A 420 -5.19 1.04 -9.52
C LEU A 420 -4.63 -0.31 -9.08
N ASP A 421 -3.32 -0.46 -9.11
CA ASP A 421 -2.59 -1.65 -8.71
C ASP A 421 -2.28 -1.60 -7.19
N PHE A 422 -2.60 -0.51 -6.48
CA PHE A 422 -2.45 -0.29 -5.02
C PHE A 422 -3.79 -0.09 -4.29
N GLY A 423 -4.90 -0.41 -4.97
CA GLY A 423 -6.23 -0.41 -4.35
C GLY A 423 -6.68 0.90 -3.68
N ILE A 424 -7.30 0.76 -2.51
CA ILE A 424 -7.75 1.86 -1.64
C ILE A 424 -6.95 1.96 -0.34
N ASN A 425 -6.03 1.03 -0.13
CA ASN A 425 -5.25 0.84 1.08
C ASN A 425 -3.74 0.98 0.85
N GLY A 426 -3.27 1.22 -0.37
CA GLY A 426 -1.88 1.56 -0.69
C GLY A 426 -0.94 0.38 -0.84
N LEU A 427 -1.34 -0.79 -0.31
CA LEU A 427 -0.65 -2.05 -0.58
C LEU A 427 -0.93 -2.54 -2.00
N HIS A 428 0.12 -2.95 -2.71
CA HIS A 428 -0.02 -3.47 -4.07
C HIS A 428 -0.95 -4.71 -4.13
N ASP A 429 -1.98 -4.68 -4.99
CA ASP A 429 -3.05 -5.68 -5.17
C ASP A 429 -2.54 -7.12 -5.35
N SER A 430 -1.31 -7.31 -5.84
CA SER A 430 -0.72 -8.64 -6.03
C SER A 430 -0.10 -9.23 -4.75
N LEU A 431 0.11 -8.40 -3.73
CA LEU A 431 0.68 -8.78 -2.42
C LEU A 431 -0.41 -9.14 -1.39
N GLU A 432 -1.69 -8.89 -1.67
CA GLU A 432 -2.79 -9.07 -0.72
C GLU A 432 -3.95 -9.93 -1.23
N ASP A 433 -4.70 -10.51 -0.29
CA ASP A 433 -5.87 -11.36 -0.57
C ASP A 433 -7.11 -10.57 -1.01
N ALA A 434 -7.24 -9.34 -0.49
CA ALA A 434 -8.32 -8.42 -0.81
C ALA A 434 -8.02 -6.98 -0.40
N ASP A 435 -8.25 -6.06 -1.35
CA ASP A 435 -8.21 -4.60 -1.20
C ASP A 435 -9.13 -4.09 -0.07
N THR A 436 -8.59 -4.15 1.14
CA THR A 436 -9.22 -3.81 2.40
C THR A 436 -8.16 -3.31 3.37
N PHE A 437 -8.53 -2.44 4.32
CA PHE A 437 -7.59 -1.92 5.33
C PHE A 437 -7.02 -2.95 6.31
N THR A 438 -7.31 -4.24 6.13
CA THR A 438 -6.81 -5.33 6.98
C THR A 438 -6.57 -6.59 6.14
N PRO A 439 -5.72 -6.52 5.12
CA PRO A 439 -5.50 -7.64 4.21
C PRO A 439 -4.65 -8.73 4.86
N GLU A 440 -4.68 -9.93 4.30
CA GLU A 440 -3.68 -10.97 4.54
C GLU A 440 -2.70 -10.98 3.36
N LEU A 441 -1.39 -11.02 3.64
CA LEU A 441 -0.37 -11.09 2.60
C LEU A 441 -0.45 -12.42 1.84
N GLU A 442 -0.35 -12.36 0.51
CA GLU A 442 -0.27 -13.53 -0.38
C GLU A 442 1.14 -14.13 -0.45
N TYR A 443 2.10 -13.55 0.28
CA TYR A 443 3.46 -14.02 0.41
C TYR A 443 3.95 -13.98 1.86
N THR A 444 5.07 -14.65 2.11
CA THR A 444 5.79 -14.55 3.37
C THR A 444 6.99 -13.65 3.13
N ILE A 445 7.15 -12.63 3.97
CA ILE A 445 8.37 -11.83 4.03
C ILE A 445 9.55 -12.75 4.36
N SER A 446 10.68 -12.56 3.68
CA SER A 446 11.88 -13.35 3.92
C SER A 446 12.38 -13.21 5.37
N ASP A 447 12.80 -14.34 5.91
CA ASP A 447 13.39 -14.53 7.24
C ASP A 447 14.30 -15.76 7.08
N SER A 448 15.49 -15.52 6.54
CA SER A 448 16.39 -16.51 5.96
C SER A 448 16.94 -17.46 7.02
N ASP A 449 17.12 -17.00 8.25
CA ASP A 449 17.57 -17.80 9.38
C ASP A 449 16.44 -18.28 10.33
N SER A 450 15.23 -17.76 10.16
CA SER A 450 14.00 -18.07 10.91
C SER A 450 14.03 -17.63 12.38
N ASP A 451 14.63 -16.49 12.69
CA ASP A 451 14.72 -15.95 14.05
C ASP A 451 13.66 -14.88 14.39
N LEU A 452 12.85 -14.48 13.41
CA LEU A 452 11.78 -13.47 13.46
C LEU A 452 12.24 -12.01 13.39
N ASP A 453 13.52 -11.73 13.11
CA ASP A 453 13.89 -10.56 12.31
C ASP A 453 13.66 -10.88 10.83
N TYR A 454 13.32 -9.87 10.02
CA TYR A 454 13.19 -10.05 8.58
C TYR A 454 14.50 -9.64 7.93
N ASP A 455 14.85 -10.28 6.81
CA ASP A 455 16.11 -10.04 6.09
C ASP A 455 16.40 -8.53 5.91
N ALA A 456 15.39 -7.75 5.51
CA ALA A 456 15.49 -6.28 5.32
C ALA A 456 15.90 -5.47 6.56
N PHE A 457 15.90 -6.06 7.75
CA PHE A 457 16.19 -5.39 9.02
C PHE A 457 17.48 -5.89 9.68
N GLU A 458 18.26 -6.74 9.00
CA GLU A 458 19.46 -7.35 9.55
C GLU A 458 20.61 -7.40 8.55
N ILE A 459 21.80 -7.01 9.03
CA ILE A 459 23.02 -6.95 8.21
C ILE A 459 23.65 -8.32 7.87
N ASP A 460 23.03 -9.43 8.27
CA ASP A 460 23.52 -10.83 8.18
C ASP A 460 22.32 -11.80 8.17
N ALA A 461 21.47 -11.70 7.14
CA ALA A 461 20.17 -12.37 6.98
C ALA A 461 20.20 -13.90 7.17
N ASP A 462 21.32 -14.53 6.82
CA ASP A 462 21.49 -15.99 6.95
C ASP A 462 22.25 -16.40 8.24
N ASN A 463 22.69 -15.41 9.02
CA ASN A 463 23.44 -15.52 10.27
C ASN A 463 24.70 -16.40 10.19
N ASP A 464 25.42 -16.35 9.05
CA ASP A 464 26.64 -17.12 8.82
C ASP A 464 27.94 -16.41 9.28
N GLN A 465 27.86 -15.12 9.64
CA GLN A 465 28.95 -14.18 9.98
C GLN A 465 29.63 -13.49 8.79
N CYS A 466 29.11 -13.63 7.58
CA CYS A 466 29.40 -12.75 6.46
C CYS A 466 28.26 -11.73 6.38
N PHE A 467 28.60 -10.45 6.20
CA PHE A 467 27.55 -9.44 6.10
C PHE A 467 26.96 -9.41 4.70
N ASP A 468 25.69 -9.10 4.61
CA ASP A 468 24.88 -9.14 3.39
C ASP A 468 25.45 -8.23 2.30
N VAL A 469 25.85 -7.00 2.66
CA VAL A 469 26.62 -6.08 1.82
C VAL A 469 27.80 -6.75 1.09
N VAL A 470 28.51 -7.68 1.75
CA VAL A 470 29.67 -8.38 1.17
C VAL A 470 29.22 -9.51 0.25
N GLU A 471 28.16 -10.23 0.61
CA GLU A 471 27.64 -11.37 -0.14
C GLU A 471 26.89 -10.94 -1.39
N ALA A 472 26.13 -9.85 -1.31
CA ALA A 472 25.57 -9.12 -2.43
C ALA A 472 26.65 -8.60 -3.40
N GLY A 473 27.91 -8.54 -2.96
CA GLY A 473 29.07 -8.18 -3.76
C GLY A 473 29.38 -6.69 -3.78
N TYR A 474 28.91 -5.96 -2.77
CA TYR A 474 29.12 -4.52 -2.60
C TYR A 474 30.33 -4.21 -1.70
N THR A 475 30.66 -2.93 -1.59
CA THR A 475 31.86 -2.48 -0.89
C THR A 475 31.55 -2.21 0.59
N ASP A 476 32.09 -3.03 1.49
CA ASP A 476 32.23 -2.72 2.93
C ASP A 476 33.72 -2.63 3.28
N GLY A 477 34.23 -1.41 3.44
CA GLY A 477 35.66 -1.12 3.59
C GLY A 477 36.20 -1.20 5.01
N ASP A 478 35.33 -1.12 6.01
CA ASP A 478 35.64 -1.16 7.44
C ASP A 478 35.05 -2.36 8.19
N ASN A 479 34.37 -3.25 7.48
CA ASN A 479 33.81 -4.49 8.00
C ASN A 479 32.79 -4.25 9.12
N ASP A 480 31.86 -3.32 8.92
CA ASP A 480 30.76 -3.03 9.84
C ASP A 480 29.37 -3.45 9.35
N GLY A 481 29.27 -4.03 8.15
CA GLY A 481 28.03 -4.53 7.56
C GLY A 481 27.24 -3.48 6.79
N ILE A 482 27.69 -2.23 6.80
CA ILE A 482 26.98 -1.10 6.15
C ILE A 482 27.64 -0.77 4.82
N LEU A 483 26.86 -0.30 3.85
CA LEU A 483 27.38 0.07 2.53
C LEU A 483 28.46 1.18 2.61
N GLY A 484 29.66 0.85 2.17
CA GLY A 484 30.77 1.78 1.99
C GLY A 484 31.76 1.81 3.15
N SER A 485 32.05 3.00 3.68
CA SER A 485 32.90 3.13 4.87
C SER A 485 32.54 4.37 5.67
N SER A 486 32.68 4.28 6.98
CA SER A 486 32.39 5.38 7.89
C SER A 486 33.21 6.67 7.59
N PRO A 487 32.59 7.87 7.63
CA PRO A 487 31.20 8.13 7.98
C PRO A 487 30.23 7.89 6.81
N VAL A 488 29.15 7.18 7.10
CA VAL A 488 28.02 6.94 6.19
C VAL A 488 27.14 8.18 6.11
N THR A 489 26.59 8.45 4.92
CA THR A 489 25.59 9.50 4.70
C THR A 489 24.46 8.94 3.88
N VAL A 490 23.24 9.28 4.27
CA VAL A 490 21.98 8.79 3.69
C VAL A 490 21.24 9.90 2.94
N ASP A 491 20.33 9.51 2.07
CA ASP A 491 19.33 10.44 1.53
C ASP A 491 18.27 10.71 2.60
N PRO A 492 18.01 11.98 2.95
CA PRO A 492 17.11 12.32 4.06
C PRO A 492 15.63 12.05 3.77
N ASP A 493 15.26 11.70 2.55
CA ASP A 493 13.88 11.43 2.17
C ASP A 493 13.56 9.92 2.15
N ASN A 494 14.54 9.03 1.95
CA ASN A 494 14.30 7.58 1.80
C ASN A 494 15.40 6.65 2.37
N GLY A 495 16.28 7.17 3.24
CA GLY A 495 17.26 6.39 4.03
C GLY A 495 18.45 5.78 3.27
N LEU A 496 18.38 5.68 1.94
CA LEU A 496 19.44 5.09 1.12
C LEU A 496 20.84 5.70 1.33
N VAL A 497 21.86 4.86 1.51
CA VAL A 497 23.27 5.26 1.57
C VAL A 497 23.73 5.98 0.29
N THR A 498 24.07 7.27 0.43
CA THR A 498 24.61 8.12 -0.65
C THR A 498 26.15 8.20 -0.67
N SER A 499 26.82 7.74 0.38
CA SER A 499 28.29 7.71 0.48
C SER A 499 28.95 6.52 -0.21
N GLY A 500 28.17 5.50 -0.56
CA GLY A 500 28.59 4.28 -1.24
C GLY A 500 29.16 4.53 -2.64
N VAL A 501 29.89 3.55 -3.18
CA VAL A 501 30.46 3.61 -4.54
C VAL A 501 29.81 2.60 -5.50
N ASP A 502 29.10 1.63 -4.94
CA ASP A 502 28.27 0.57 -5.51
C ASP A 502 27.00 0.43 -4.65
N GLY A 503 26.39 -0.76 -4.54
CA GLY A 503 25.07 -0.95 -3.90
C GLY A 503 23.90 -0.72 -4.84
N TYR A 504 22.69 -1.02 -4.36
CA TYR A 504 21.40 -0.76 -5.01
C TYR A 504 21.35 -1.26 -6.46
N THR A 505 21.86 -2.46 -6.67
CA THR A 505 21.77 -3.16 -7.96
C THR A 505 21.29 -4.58 -7.70
N THR A 506 21.19 -5.45 -8.70
CA THR A 506 20.87 -6.85 -8.43
C THR A 506 21.97 -7.48 -7.56
N PRO A 507 21.64 -8.05 -6.38
CA PRO A 507 22.61 -8.74 -5.54
C PRO A 507 23.25 -9.96 -6.22
N GLY A 508 24.34 -10.44 -5.63
CA GLY A 508 25.03 -11.66 -6.04
C GLY A 508 24.16 -12.91 -5.96
N ASP A 509 24.24 -13.74 -7.00
CA ASP A 509 23.84 -15.16 -6.99
C ASP A 509 24.96 -15.93 -7.71
N PHE A 510 26.03 -16.25 -6.97
CA PHE A 510 27.27 -16.80 -7.53
C PHE A 510 27.11 -18.24 -8.03
N ASP A 511 26.19 -19.01 -7.45
CA ASP A 511 25.95 -20.40 -7.83
C ASP A 511 24.81 -20.57 -8.86
N ALA A 512 24.06 -19.48 -9.14
CA ALA A 512 22.95 -19.36 -10.06
C ALA A 512 21.76 -20.27 -9.73
N ASN A 513 21.47 -20.45 -8.44
CA ASN A 513 20.35 -21.28 -7.98
C ASN A 513 19.02 -20.50 -7.83
N GLY A 514 19.06 -19.17 -7.93
CA GLY A 514 17.90 -18.30 -7.86
C GLY A 514 17.53 -17.80 -6.46
N VAL A 515 18.36 -18.08 -5.46
CA VAL A 515 18.39 -17.42 -4.15
C VAL A 515 19.64 -16.53 -4.15
N PHE A 516 19.55 -15.31 -3.59
CA PHE A 516 20.72 -14.44 -3.52
C PHE A 516 21.66 -14.91 -2.41
N ASP A 517 22.97 -14.69 -2.59
CA ASP A 517 23.98 -15.26 -1.70
C ASP A 517 23.83 -14.76 -0.24
N PHE A 518 23.35 -13.53 -0.02
CA PHE A 518 23.09 -12.97 1.33
C PHE A 518 21.98 -13.73 2.10
N GLN A 519 21.14 -14.49 1.40
CA GLN A 519 20.07 -15.30 2.00
C GLN A 519 20.49 -16.77 2.19
N GLU A 520 21.73 -17.12 1.86
CA GLU A 520 22.18 -18.51 1.73
C GLU A 520 23.30 -18.90 2.68
N ALA A 521 22.91 -19.33 3.88
CA ALA A 521 23.81 -19.71 4.98
C ALA A 521 25.13 -20.30 4.48
N GLY A 522 26.12 -19.43 4.38
CA GLY A 522 27.41 -19.77 3.82
C GLY A 522 28.09 -20.84 4.67
N ALA A 523 28.94 -21.62 4.00
CA ALA A 523 29.54 -22.77 4.66
C ALA A 523 30.75 -22.30 5.50
N ILE A 524 30.51 -21.97 6.77
CA ILE A 524 31.50 -21.44 7.73
C ILE A 524 32.91 -22.00 7.51
N LEU A 525 33.84 -21.10 7.18
CA LEU A 525 35.26 -21.42 7.08
C LEU A 525 35.78 -21.92 8.44
N SER A 526 36.07 -23.21 8.53
CA SER A 526 36.51 -23.82 9.78
C SER A 526 37.74 -24.70 9.57
N VAL A 527 38.77 -24.47 10.40
CA VAL A 527 39.93 -25.36 10.49
C VAL A 527 39.54 -26.58 11.32
N THR A 528 39.09 -27.65 10.64
CA THR A 528 38.66 -28.91 11.26
C THR A 528 39.82 -29.74 11.80
N THR A 529 41.04 -29.53 11.29
CA THR A 529 42.25 -30.15 11.84
C THR A 529 43.34 -29.11 12.03
N GLN A 530 43.68 -28.83 13.28
CA GLN A 530 44.76 -27.92 13.67
C GLN A 530 46.14 -28.54 13.42
N PRO A 531 47.17 -27.73 13.11
CA PRO A 531 48.52 -28.25 12.95
C PRO A 531 49.09 -28.69 14.30
N VAL A 532 49.79 -29.81 14.30
CA VAL A 532 50.34 -30.42 15.53
C VAL A 532 51.83 -30.17 15.68
N ASP A 533 52.28 -30.12 16.93
CA ASP A 533 53.70 -30.00 17.29
C ASP A 533 54.56 -31.06 16.58
N GLN A 534 55.65 -30.61 15.97
CA GLN A 534 56.58 -31.47 15.24
C GLN A 534 57.87 -31.70 16.03
N GLN A 535 58.29 -32.97 16.15
CA GLN A 535 59.64 -33.32 16.57
C GLN A 535 60.43 -33.85 15.37
N VAL A 536 61.50 -33.14 15.00
CA VAL A 536 62.25 -33.40 13.78
C VAL A 536 63.75 -33.46 14.08
N LEU A 537 64.43 -34.42 13.45
CA LEU A 537 65.89 -34.52 13.51
C LEU A 537 66.51 -33.41 12.65
N VAL A 538 67.60 -32.83 13.13
CA VAL A 538 68.34 -31.81 12.38
C VAL A 538 68.71 -32.32 10.98
N GLY A 539 68.37 -31.53 9.96
CA GLY A 539 68.58 -31.88 8.54
C GLY A 539 67.37 -32.50 7.83
N ASN A 540 66.26 -32.77 8.54
CA ASN A 540 64.99 -33.18 7.93
C ASN A 540 64.00 -32.01 7.86
N THR A 541 63.03 -32.06 6.95
CA THR A 541 61.94 -31.07 6.87
C THR A 541 60.84 -31.37 7.90
N ALA A 542 60.33 -30.34 8.57
CA ALA A 542 59.11 -30.42 9.37
C ALA A 542 57.89 -30.05 8.53
N SER A 543 56.76 -30.73 8.71
CA SER A 543 55.52 -30.46 7.97
C SER A 543 54.39 -30.18 8.94
N PHE A 544 53.74 -29.04 8.77
CA PHE A 544 52.51 -28.67 9.47
C PHE A 544 51.38 -28.69 8.45
N THR A 545 50.32 -29.44 8.74
CA THR A 545 49.16 -29.57 7.85
C THR A 545 47.93 -29.14 8.61
N VAL A 546 47.04 -28.45 7.90
CA VAL A 546 45.68 -28.19 8.34
C VAL A 546 44.69 -28.87 7.40
N VAL A 547 43.51 -29.13 7.93
CA VAL A 547 42.33 -29.40 7.11
C VAL A 547 41.35 -28.27 7.43
N ALA A 548 40.91 -27.57 6.40
CA ALA A 548 39.87 -26.56 6.49
C ALA A 548 38.70 -26.98 5.60
N ASN A 549 37.48 -26.76 6.06
CA ASN A 549 36.30 -26.79 5.19
C ASN A 549 36.19 -25.44 4.50
N ASN A 550 35.91 -25.43 3.20
CA ASN A 550 35.67 -24.23 2.38
C ASN A 550 36.83 -23.20 2.30
N GLY A 551 37.98 -23.52 2.91
CA GLY A 551 39.20 -22.71 2.81
C GLY A 551 39.99 -22.98 1.52
N ASN A 552 39.93 -22.03 0.58
CA ASN A 552 40.67 -22.09 -0.70
C ASN A 552 41.93 -21.19 -0.72
N ILE A 553 42.07 -20.30 0.26
CA ILE A 553 43.21 -19.39 0.40
C ILE A 553 43.83 -19.61 1.78
N TYR A 554 45.16 -19.77 1.84
CA TYR A 554 45.91 -20.00 3.08
C TYR A 554 46.98 -18.92 3.23
N GLN A 555 47.29 -18.51 4.47
CA GLN A 555 48.45 -17.68 4.75
C GLN A 555 49.07 -18.04 6.09
N TRP A 556 50.10 -18.90 6.05
CA TRP A 556 50.83 -19.28 7.25
C TRP A 556 51.51 -18.09 7.92
N GLN A 557 51.52 -18.11 9.24
CA GLN A 557 52.21 -17.15 10.08
C GLN A 557 53.08 -17.86 11.11
N VAL A 558 54.22 -17.26 11.43
CA VAL A 558 55.18 -17.77 12.44
C VAL A 558 55.32 -16.79 13.59
N SER A 559 55.28 -17.33 14.80
CA SER A 559 55.65 -16.64 16.03
C SER A 559 56.99 -17.17 16.52
N THR A 560 57.92 -16.26 16.76
CA THR A 560 59.25 -16.55 17.32
C THR A 560 59.35 -16.25 18.82
N ASN A 561 58.24 -15.83 19.46
CA ASN A 561 58.16 -15.42 20.85
C ASN A 561 57.06 -16.17 21.63
N GLY A 562 56.83 -17.45 21.31
CA GLY A 562 55.93 -18.31 22.09
C GLY A 562 54.43 -18.01 21.94
N GLY A 563 54.03 -17.37 20.83
CA GLY A 563 52.64 -17.11 20.47
C GLY A 563 52.20 -15.67 20.70
N VAL A 564 53.09 -14.78 21.15
CA VAL A 564 52.75 -13.38 21.48
C VAL A 564 52.52 -12.53 20.22
N SER A 565 53.29 -12.75 19.16
CA SER A 565 53.12 -12.03 17.89
C SER A 565 53.46 -12.91 16.70
N TYR A 566 52.70 -12.77 15.62
CA TYR A 566 52.84 -13.57 14.41
C TYR A 566 53.25 -12.72 13.21
N ASN A 567 54.16 -13.24 12.37
CA ASN A 567 54.56 -12.63 11.10
C ASN A 567 54.21 -13.56 9.95
N LYS A 568 53.80 -13.01 8.79
CA LYS A 568 53.53 -13.80 7.59
C LYS A 568 54.76 -14.62 7.19
N VAL A 569 54.55 -15.89 6.90
CA VAL A 569 55.57 -16.78 6.32
C VAL A 569 55.57 -16.58 4.81
N THR A 570 56.76 -16.57 4.21
CA THR A 570 56.94 -16.47 2.76
C THR A 570 57.81 -17.63 2.29
N ASP A 571 57.48 -18.19 1.12
CA ASP A 571 58.25 -19.27 0.52
C ASP A 571 59.69 -18.83 0.18
N GLY A 572 60.66 -19.70 0.42
CA GLY A 572 62.07 -19.41 0.26
C GLY A 572 62.98 -20.54 0.76
N PRO A 573 64.23 -20.23 1.17
CA PRO A 573 65.16 -21.26 1.65
C PRO A 573 64.72 -21.99 2.92
N GLU A 574 63.90 -21.34 3.76
CA GLU A 574 63.50 -21.85 5.07
C GLU A 574 62.08 -22.42 5.10
N TYR A 575 61.24 -22.06 4.14
CA TYR A 575 59.81 -22.37 4.12
C TYR A 575 59.32 -22.68 2.71
N SER A 576 58.37 -23.60 2.57
CA SER A 576 57.62 -23.79 1.32
C SER A 576 56.17 -24.16 1.61
N GLY A 577 55.23 -23.72 0.76
CA GLY A 577 53.80 -23.98 0.94
C GLY A 577 53.11 -23.00 1.90
N SER A 578 53.67 -21.80 2.09
CA SER A 578 53.12 -20.73 2.95
C SER A 578 51.71 -20.28 2.58
N GLN A 579 51.24 -20.57 1.36
CA GLN A 579 49.88 -20.32 0.89
C GLN A 579 49.14 -21.61 0.51
N SER A 580 49.41 -22.70 1.23
CA SER A 580 48.72 -23.98 1.03
C SER A 580 48.31 -24.61 2.37
N ALA A 581 47.47 -25.64 2.32
CA ALA A 581 47.08 -26.44 3.49
C ALA A 581 48.26 -27.09 4.22
N THR A 582 49.46 -27.14 3.63
CA THR A 582 50.67 -27.71 4.26
C THR A 582 51.86 -26.76 4.19
N LEU A 583 52.34 -26.32 5.34
CA LEU A 583 53.60 -25.61 5.49
C LEU A 583 54.75 -26.58 5.74
N ASN A 584 55.79 -26.47 4.94
CA ASN A 584 57.05 -27.16 5.17
C ASN A 584 58.08 -26.17 5.74
N VAL A 585 58.69 -26.53 6.86
CA VAL A 585 59.86 -25.85 7.43
C VAL A 585 61.10 -26.65 7.06
N ILE A 586 61.89 -26.11 6.15
CA ILE A 586 63.02 -26.81 5.52
C ILE A 586 64.21 -26.82 6.48
N GLU A 587 64.71 -28.02 6.80
CA GLU A 587 65.88 -28.25 7.64
C GLU A 587 65.97 -27.33 8.90
N PRO A 588 64.93 -27.32 9.77
CA PRO A 588 64.88 -26.39 10.89
C PRO A 588 66.06 -26.59 11.83
N GLN A 589 66.73 -25.50 12.16
CA GLN A 589 67.85 -25.49 13.09
C GLN A 589 67.36 -25.46 14.55
N PRO A 590 68.17 -25.90 15.54
CA PRO A 590 67.75 -25.96 16.95
C PRO A 590 67.25 -24.63 17.55
N ASN A 591 67.63 -23.49 16.96
CA ASN A 591 67.16 -22.16 17.37
C ASN A 591 65.68 -21.89 17.04
N LYS A 592 65.05 -22.72 16.20
CA LYS A 592 63.61 -22.65 15.90
C LYS A 592 62.74 -23.47 16.87
N ASN A 593 63.35 -24.09 17.88
CA ASN A 593 62.59 -24.74 18.94
C ASN A 593 61.68 -23.72 19.63
N GLN A 594 60.43 -24.09 19.91
CA GLN A 594 59.36 -23.22 20.44
C GLN A 594 58.80 -22.16 19.47
N TYR A 595 59.17 -22.20 18.19
CA TYR A 595 58.45 -21.41 17.19
C TYR A 595 57.05 -21.98 17.02
N VAL A 596 56.05 -21.11 16.95
CA VAL A 596 54.63 -21.49 16.82
C VAL A 596 54.17 -21.10 15.42
N TYR A 597 53.46 -22.01 14.76
CA TYR A 597 52.91 -21.78 13.42
C TYR A 597 51.39 -21.85 13.47
N ARG A 598 50.74 -20.92 12.76
CA ARG A 598 49.29 -20.92 12.53
C ARG A 598 49.01 -20.55 11.07
N VAL A 599 47.79 -20.76 10.60
CA VAL A 599 47.35 -20.43 9.25
C VAL A 599 45.99 -19.77 9.31
#